data_AF-A0A0Q6B0I0-F1
#
_entry.id   AF-A0A0Q6B0I0-F1
#
_cell.length_a   1.000
_cell.length_b   1.000
_cell.length_c   1.000
_cell.angle_alpha   90.00
_cell.angle_beta   90.00
_cell.angle_gamma   90.00
#
_symmetry.space_group_name_H-M   'P 1'
#
loop_
_entity.id
_entity.type
_entity.pdbx_description
1 polymer ?
#
loop_
_entity_poly.entity_id
_entity_poly.type
_entity_poly.pdbx_seq_one_letter_code
_entity_poly.pdbx_strand_id
1 'polypeptide(L)' 'MRISKINSKATYHKCLKNLHFSGYIDYQPSYNPFKGSQIVMFDFAGEIKPASKKTNRRT' A
#
# COMPACT_ATOMS: atom_id res chain seq x y z
N MET A 1 -11.52 -15.58 3.27
CA MET A 1 -10.38 -14.78 3.73
C MET A 1 -10.33 -14.81 5.25
N ARG A 2 -9.68 -15.81 5.85
CA ARG A 2 -9.76 -16.06 7.30
C ARG A 2 -8.96 -15.08 8.16
N ILE A 3 -7.99 -14.39 7.57
CA ILE A 3 -7.01 -13.56 8.30
C ILE A 3 -7.25 -12.05 8.17
N SER A 4 -8.06 -11.61 7.20
CA SER A 4 -8.35 -10.19 6.98
C SER A 4 -9.66 -9.79 7.66
N LYS A 5 -9.75 -8.55 8.15
CA LYS A 5 -11.03 -7.95 8.61
C LYS A 5 -12.07 -7.77 7.50
N ILE A 6 -11.74 -8.09 6.25
CA ILE A 6 -12.65 -8.02 5.10
C ILE A 6 -13.24 -9.41 4.84
N ASN A 7 -14.56 -9.52 4.98
CA ASN A 7 -15.25 -10.82 5.03
C ASN A 7 -15.64 -11.40 3.67
N SER A 8 -15.53 -10.65 2.56
CA SER A 8 -15.93 -11.15 1.23
C SER A 8 -14.90 -10.84 0.14
N LYS A 9 -14.74 -11.78 -0.80
CA LYS A 9 -13.86 -11.63 -1.98
C LYS A 9 -14.19 -10.37 -2.77
N ALA A 10 -15.47 -10.11 -2.99
CA ALA A 10 -15.94 -8.94 -3.73
C ALA A 10 -15.53 -7.63 -3.02
N THR A 11 -15.72 -7.55 -1.71
CA THR A 11 -15.33 -6.37 -0.92
C THR A 11 -13.82 -6.15 -0.95
N TYR A 12 -13.03 -7.22 -0.85
CA TYR A 12 -11.57 -7.11 -0.91
C TYR A 12 -11.08 -6.51 -2.22
N HIS A 13 -11.56 -7.02 -3.35
CA HIS A 13 -11.20 -6.47 -4.66
C HIS A 13 -11.70 -5.03 -4.84
N LYS A 14 -12.87 -4.66 -4.29
CA LYS A 14 -13.37 -3.27 -4.33
C LYS A 14 -12.43 -2.34 -3.56
N CYS A 15 -12.02 -2.71 -2.35
CA CYS A 15 -11.08 -1.92 -1.55
C CYS A 15 -9.73 -1.75 -2.24
N LEU A 16 -9.17 -2.83 -2.82
CA LEU A 16 -7.90 -2.75 -3.56
C LEU A 16 -8.00 -1.83 -4.78
N LYS A 17 -9.08 -1.91 -5.56
CA LYS A 17 -9.31 -0.99 -6.69
C LYS A 17 -9.39 0.46 -6.25
N ASN A 18 -10.06 0.74 -5.14
CA ASN A 18 -10.14 2.10 -4.60
C ASN A 18 -8.75 2.61 -4.19
N LEU A 19 -7.96 1.80 -3.48
CA LEU A 19 -6.59 2.16 -3.09
C LEU A 19 -5.70 2.40 -4.30
N HIS A 20 -5.85 1.57 -5.33
CA HIS A 20 -5.12 1.73 -6.58
C HIS A 20 -5.49 3.01 -7.32
N PHE A 21 -6.79 3.30 -7.44
CA PHE A 21 -7.29 4.53 -8.05
C PHE A 21 -6.80 5.78 -7.31
N SER A 22 -6.68 5.71 -5.97
CA SER A 22 -6.12 6.78 -5.16
C SER A 22 -4.59 6.86 -5.18
N GLY A 23 -3.89 5.97 -5.89
CA GLY A 23 -2.44 6.01 -6.04
C GLY A 23 -1.65 5.50 -4.83
N TYR A 24 -2.30 4.79 -3.90
CA TYR A 24 -1.60 4.25 -2.71
C TYR A 24 -0.86 2.93 -3.00
N ILE A 25 -1.35 2.15 -3.97
CA ILE A 25 -0.78 0.86 -4.36
C ILE A 25 -0.93 0.64 -5.86
N ASP A 26 -0.10 -0.22 -6.45
CA ASP A 26 -0.38 -0.79 -7.77
C ASP A 26 -1.02 -2.17 -7.60
N TYR A 27 -2.29 -2.30 -8.00
CA TYR A 27 -3.04 -3.53 -7.87
C TYR A 27 -3.18 -4.24 -9.23
N GLN A 28 -2.57 -5.41 -9.34
CA GLN A 28 -2.55 -6.23 -10.56
C GLN A 28 -3.36 -7.52 -10.35
N PRO A 29 -4.69 -7.50 -10.60
CA PRO A 29 -5.53 -8.68 -10.43
C PRO A 29 -5.14 -9.80 -11.39
N SER A 30 -5.25 -11.05 -10.92
CA SER A 30 -5.12 -12.24 -11.77
C SER A 30 -6.13 -13.31 -11.39
N TYR A 31 -6.63 -14.01 -12.42
CA TYR A 31 -7.46 -15.20 -12.28
C TYR A 31 -6.65 -16.50 -12.39
N ASN A 32 -5.34 -16.41 -12.71
CA ASN A 32 -4.48 -17.57 -12.81
C ASN A 32 -4.10 -18.08 -11.39
N PRO A 33 -4.41 -19.34 -11.03
CA PRO A 33 -4.14 -19.88 -9.70
C PRO A 33 -2.65 -20.01 -9.37
N PHE A 34 -1.78 -20.15 -10.37
CA PHE A 34 -0.33 -20.24 -10.18
C PHE A 34 0.33 -18.87 -10.03
N LYS A 35 -0.26 -17.83 -10.61
CA LYS A 35 0.29 -16.47 -10.56
C LYS A 35 -0.23 -15.68 -9.35
N GLY A 36 -1.52 -15.81 -9.06
CA GLY A 36 -2.20 -14.99 -8.05
C GLY A 36 -2.30 -13.51 -8.43
N SER A 37 -3.14 -12.77 -7.70
CA SER A 37 -3.16 -11.31 -7.82
C SER A 37 -1.98 -10.70 -7.09
N GLN A 38 -1.38 -9.66 -7.65
CA GLN A 38 -0.17 -9.01 -7.12
C GLN A 38 -0.49 -7.58 -6.66
N ILE A 39 0.25 -7.11 -5.66
CA ILE A 39 0.17 -5.76 -5.12
C ILE A 39 1.60 -5.22 -5.00
N VAL A 40 1.87 -4.06 -5.58
CA VAL A 40 3.13 -3.33 -5.38
C VAL A 40 2.85 -2.15 -4.44
N MET A 41 3.69 -2.01 -3.42
CA MET A 41 3.62 -0.92 -2.45
C MET A 41 4.59 0.19 -2.84
N PHE A 42 4.16 1.44 -2.70
CA PHE A 42 5.03 2.59 -2.90
C PHE A 42 5.70 3.01 -1.60
N ASP A 43 6.97 3.43 -1.67
CA ASP A 43 7.67 4.03 -0.55
C ASP A 43 7.44 5.55 -0.55
N PHE A 44 6.65 6.03 0.42
CA PHE A 44 6.39 7.46 0.58
C PHE A 44 7.41 8.15 1.50
N ALA A 45 8.29 7.41 2.18
CA ALA A 45 9.24 7.98 3.12
C ALA A 45 10.36 8.76 2.42
N GLY A 46 10.76 8.36 1.20
CA GLY A 46 11.80 9.03 0.42
C GLY A 46 11.45 10.45 -0.06
N GLU A 47 10.17 10.75 -0.23
CA GLU A 47 9.67 12.06 -0.68
C GLU A 47 9.66 13.10 0.45
N ILE A 48 9.53 12.64 1.69
CA ILE A 48 9.55 13.50 2.88
C ILE A 48 11.00 13.64 3.31
N LYS A 49 11.74 14.58 2.71
CA LYS A 49 13.04 14.99 3.24
C LYS A 49 12.85 15.33 4.72
N PRO A 50 13.43 14.58 5.68
CA PRO A 50 13.28 14.92 7.08
C PRO A 50 13.85 16.33 7.24
N ALA A 51 13.01 17.27 7.67
CA ALA A 51 13.46 18.63 7.97
C ALA A 51 14.66 18.51 8.90
N SER A 52 15.82 19.02 8.48
CA SER A 52 17.06 18.88 9.25
C SER A 52 16.79 19.41 10.65
N LYS A 53 16.72 18.53 11.66
CA LYS A 53 16.67 18.97 13.05
C LYS A 53 18.01 19.65 13.31
N LYS A 54 18.03 20.99 13.30
CA LYS A 54 19.20 21.75 13.76
C LYS A 54 19.36 21.46 15.25
N THR A 55 20.22 20.50 15.58
CA THR A 55 20.69 20.29 16.95
C THR A 55 21.47 21.53 17.35
N ASN A 56 20.83 22.45 18.08
CA ASN A 56 21.54 23.48 18.82
C ASN A 56 22.34 22.80 19.93
N ARG A 57 23.61 22.48 19.66
CA ARG A 57 24.58 22.20 20.72
C ARG A 57 24.84 23.53 21.43
N ARG A 58 24.13 23.76 22.53
CA ARG A 58 24.55 24.74 23.55
C ARG A 58 25.56 24.03 24.44
N THR A 59 26.83 24.38 24.26
CA THR A 59 27.90 24.22 25.26
C THR A 59 28.26 25.61 25.74
#